data_AF-U2AFE9-F1
#
_entry.id   AF-U2AFE9-F1
#
_cell.length_a   1.000
_cell.length_b   1.000
_cell.length_c   1.000
_cell.angle_alpha   90.00
_cell.angle_beta   90.00
_cell.angle_gamma   90.00
#
_symmetry.space_group_name_H-M   'P 1'
#
loop_
_entity.id
_entity.type
_entity.pdbx_description
1 polymer ?
#
loop_
_entity_poly.entity_id
_entity_poly.type
_entity_poly.pdbx_seq_one_letter_code
_entity_poly.pdbx_strand_id
1 'polypeptide(L)'
;MIIIFFLDNNRTELYSYACRTGIGVSSTTGITDPKKNNSLAQHMANIGKITVFAYMRKTDYKNTWGTIAHRRTYESDHDSGENIWENFKSDLYDMLPDPDDMKEFSKYRAHQEIIDGAVWNINGAYIDVKPGTTPDSVPDTFYKYTPKK
;
A
#
# COMPACT_ATOMS: atom_id res chain seq x y z
N MET A 1 6.05 8.88 -5.74
CA MET A 1 6.31 8.32 -4.39
C MET A 1 5.18 8.79 -3.51
N ILE A 2 4.30 7.88 -3.07
CA ILE A 2 3.18 8.24 -2.18
C ILE A 2 3.68 8.07 -0.75
N ILE A 3 3.75 9.16 0.00
CA ILE A 3 3.94 9.14 1.45
C ILE A 3 2.55 9.36 2.06
N ILE A 4 2.05 8.35 2.77
CA ILE A 4 0.80 8.47 3.53
C ILE A 4 1.19 8.92 4.93
N PHE A 5 0.64 10.05 5.38
CA PHE A 5 0.88 10.61 6.71
C PHE A 5 -0.31 10.29 7.61
N PHE A 6 -0.08 9.55 8.68
CA PHE A 6 -1.02 9.47 9.81
C PHE A 6 -0.52 10.44 10.88
N LEU A 7 -1.07 11.66 10.90
CA LEU A 7 -0.87 12.60 12.00
C LEU A 7 -2.01 12.35 12.99
N ASP A 8 -1.86 11.34 13.83
CA ASP A 8 -2.83 11.10 14.89
C ASP A 8 -2.54 12.04 16.08
N ASN A 9 -3.56 12.77 16.51
CA ASN A 9 -3.51 13.93 17.40
C ASN A 9 -2.75 13.67 18.72
N ASN A 10 -1.44 13.99 18.76
CA ASN A 10 -0.43 13.87 19.84
C ASN A 10 0.66 12.81 19.66
N ARG A 11 0.73 12.08 18.54
CA ARG A 11 1.83 11.13 18.30
C ARG A 11 2.96 11.78 17.49
N THR A 12 4.16 11.83 18.07
CA THR A 12 5.42 12.20 17.39
C THR A 12 6.00 11.02 16.60
N GLU A 13 5.13 10.23 15.96
CA GLU A 13 5.48 8.99 15.28
C GLU A 13 4.95 9.01 13.85
N LEU A 14 5.78 8.65 12.89
CA LEU A 14 5.44 8.62 11.47
C LEU A 14 5.66 7.22 10.91
N TYR A 15 4.62 6.63 10.33
CA TYR A 15 4.70 5.34 9.64
C TYR A 15 4.83 5.57 8.13
N SER A 16 6.03 5.38 7.60
CA SER A 16 6.32 5.54 6.18
C SER A 16 6.24 4.19 5.47
N TYR A 17 5.16 4.02 4.72
CA TYR A 17 4.97 2.90 3.80
C TYR A 17 5.60 3.14 2.43
N ALA A 18 6.18 4.32 2.16
CA ALA A 18 6.75 4.69 0.88
C ALA A 18 7.82 3.70 0.37
N CYS A 19 7.89 3.53 -0.95
CA CYS A 19 8.83 2.63 -1.61
C CYS A 19 10.28 2.99 -1.24
N ARG A 20 10.87 2.23 -0.31
CA ARG A 20 12.30 2.23 0.03
C ARG A 20 12.82 3.57 0.59
N THR A 21 12.40 3.95 1.79
CA THR A 21 13.01 5.09 2.51
C THR A 21 14.36 4.78 3.14
N GLY A 22 14.76 3.49 3.12
CA GLY A 22 15.91 2.96 3.83
C GLY A 22 17.26 2.98 3.11
N ILE A 23 17.35 3.14 1.78
CA ILE A 23 18.55 2.64 1.06
C ILE A 23 19.11 3.67 0.05
N GLY A 24 20.29 4.21 0.37
CA GLY A 24 21.12 5.07 -0.50
C GLY A 24 22.07 4.29 -1.43
N VAL A 25 21.77 3.04 -1.78
CA VAL A 25 22.59 2.20 -2.67
C VAL A 25 21.76 1.48 -3.75
N SER A 26 22.41 1.28 -4.89
CA SER A 26 21.90 0.51 -6.03
C SER A 26 22.21 -0.98 -5.84
N SER A 27 21.27 -1.78 -5.36
CA SER A 27 21.18 -3.20 -5.75
C SER A 27 19.90 -3.86 -5.24
N THR A 28 19.47 -4.87 -6.00
CA THR A 28 18.24 -5.66 -5.86
C THR A 28 18.39 -6.88 -4.94
N THR A 29 19.62 -7.28 -4.61
CA THR A 29 19.95 -8.43 -3.73
C THR A 29 21.29 -8.20 -3.02
N GLY A 30 21.52 -8.89 -1.89
CA GLY A 30 22.85 -9.00 -1.27
C GLY A 30 23.38 -7.71 -0.62
N ILE A 31 22.50 -6.92 0.00
CA ILE A 31 22.92 -5.71 0.71
C ILE A 31 23.55 -6.10 2.06
N THR A 32 24.83 -5.80 2.21
CA THR A 32 25.58 -5.99 3.46
C THR A 32 25.48 -4.79 4.40
N ASP A 33 25.38 -3.57 3.84
CA ASP A 33 25.15 -2.34 4.59
C ASP A 33 24.00 -1.53 3.96
N PRO A 34 22.79 -1.54 4.55
CA PRO A 34 21.64 -0.81 4.03
C PRO A 34 21.78 0.71 4.19
N LYS A 35 22.87 1.22 4.79
CA LYS A 35 23.08 2.65 5.07
C LYS A 35 21.92 3.26 5.87
N LYS A 36 21.38 2.52 6.85
CA LYS A 36 20.28 2.96 7.74
C LYS A 36 20.46 4.41 8.20
N ASN A 37 21.68 4.72 8.64
CA ASN A 37 22.03 6.00 9.22
C ASN A 37 22.02 7.19 8.24
N ASN A 38 22.08 6.92 6.93
CA ASN A 38 22.07 7.90 5.84
C ASN A 38 20.80 7.77 4.99
N SER A 39 19.79 7.08 5.50
CA SER A 39 18.53 6.82 4.80
C SER A 39 17.60 8.03 4.86
N LEU A 40 16.69 8.16 3.89
CA LEU A 40 15.67 9.21 3.89
C LEU A 40 14.84 9.18 5.17
N ALA A 41 14.50 7.98 5.68
CA ALA A 41 13.79 7.82 6.95
C ALA A 41 14.55 8.43 8.13
N GLN A 42 15.87 8.23 8.19
CA GLN A 42 16.71 8.85 9.22
C GLN A 42 16.79 10.37 9.06
N HIS A 43 16.88 10.88 7.83
CA HIS A 43 16.84 12.33 7.56
C HIS A 43 15.51 12.94 8.00
N MET A 44 14.37 12.29 7.70
CA MET A 44 13.04 12.71 8.15
C MET A 44 12.94 12.74 9.68
N ALA A 45 13.43 11.69 10.37
CA ALA A 45 13.45 11.66 11.83
C ALA A 45 14.29 12.80 12.43
N ASN A 46 15.45 13.10 11.83
CA ASN A 46 16.35 14.14 12.32
C ASN A 46 15.81 15.55 12.12
N ILE A 47 15.20 15.83 10.96
CA ILE A 47 14.62 17.12 10.61
C ILE A 47 13.33 17.35 11.38
N GLY A 48 12.42 16.38 11.35
CA GLY A 48 11.10 16.49 11.99
C GLY A 48 11.13 16.35 13.51
N LYS A 49 12.25 15.90 14.10
CA LYS A 49 12.36 15.57 15.54
C LYS A 49 11.28 14.59 16.00
N ILE A 50 10.92 13.66 15.12
CA ILE A 50 9.90 12.61 15.36
C ILE A 50 10.52 11.22 15.20
N THR A 51 9.85 10.22 15.75
CA THR A 51 10.16 8.82 15.46
C THR A 51 9.58 8.47 14.08
N VAL A 52 10.37 7.85 13.22
CA VAL A 52 9.91 7.32 11.94
C VAL A 52 9.99 5.80 11.97
N PHE A 53 8.91 5.13 11.63
CA PHE A 53 8.86 3.70 11.33
C PHE A 53 8.81 3.54 9.82
N ALA A 54 9.78 2.82 9.25
CA ALA A 54 9.75 2.54 7.81
C ALA A 54 10.32 1.16 7.45
N TYR A 55 9.87 0.61 6.33
CA TYR A 55 10.46 -0.59 5.77
C TYR A 55 11.82 -0.29 5.13
N MET A 56 12.81 -1.13 5.42
CA MET A 56 14.08 -1.13 4.68
C MET A 56 13.95 -1.82 3.32
N ARG A 57 12.95 -2.67 3.16
CA ARG A 57 12.61 -3.30 1.87
C ARG A 57 11.81 -2.35 0.98
N LYS A 58 11.83 -2.62 -0.32
CA LYS A 58 10.84 -2.08 -1.25
C LYS A 58 9.47 -2.55 -0.79
N THR A 59 8.56 -1.62 -0.59
CA THR A 59 7.18 -1.91 -0.27
C THR A 59 6.48 -2.58 -1.46
N ASP A 60 5.64 -3.57 -1.19
CA ASP A 60 4.75 -4.17 -2.20
C ASP A 60 3.36 -3.52 -2.14
N TYR A 61 2.97 -2.88 -3.24
CA TYR A 61 1.68 -2.22 -3.40
C TYR A 61 0.69 -3.00 -4.26
N LYS A 62 1.08 -4.17 -4.81
CA LYS A 62 0.34 -4.86 -5.89
C LYS A 62 -1.15 -5.04 -5.61
N ASN A 63 -1.50 -5.33 -4.36
CA ASN A 63 -2.88 -5.62 -3.95
C ASN A 63 -3.49 -4.54 -3.05
N THR A 64 -2.79 -3.43 -2.80
CA THR A 64 -3.23 -2.40 -1.82
C THR A 64 -4.55 -1.72 -2.19
N TRP A 65 -4.88 -1.70 -3.48
CA TRP A 65 -6.14 -1.19 -4.03
C TRP A 65 -7.16 -2.29 -4.34
N GLY A 66 -7.04 -3.44 -3.69
CA GLY A 66 -7.80 -4.65 -3.99
C GLY A 66 -7.04 -5.64 -4.88
N THR A 67 -7.38 -6.92 -4.75
CA THR A 67 -6.81 -8.00 -5.57
C THR A 67 -7.46 -8.03 -6.95
N ILE A 68 -6.89 -8.80 -7.88
CA ILE A 68 -7.52 -9.06 -9.18
C ILE A 68 -8.90 -9.72 -8.99
N ALA A 69 -9.04 -10.60 -8.00
CA ALA A 69 -10.33 -11.21 -7.67
C ALA A 69 -11.35 -10.15 -7.24
N HIS A 70 -11.00 -9.25 -6.31
CA HIS A 70 -11.91 -8.18 -5.87
C HIS A 70 -12.39 -7.29 -7.03
N ARG A 71 -11.52 -7.00 -8.00
CA ARG A 71 -11.91 -6.21 -9.17
C ARG A 71 -12.87 -6.97 -10.09
N ARG A 72 -12.58 -8.25 -10.36
CA ARG A 72 -13.40 -9.09 -11.21
C ARG A 72 -14.78 -9.35 -10.61
N THR A 73 -14.86 -9.63 -9.30
CA THR A 73 -16.15 -9.81 -8.61
C THR A 73 -16.92 -8.49 -8.57
N TYR A 74 -16.27 -7.36 -8.26
CA TYR A 74 -16.94 -6.06 -8.34
C TYR A 74 -17.48 -5.72 -9.73
N GLU A 75 -16.75 -6.06 -10.80
CA GLU A 75 -17.18 -5.86 -12.19
C GLU A 75 -18.36 -6.77 -12.57
N SER A 76 -18.42 -7.98 -12.00
CA SER A 76 -19.52 -8.95 -12.09
C SER A 76 -20.79 -8.39 -11.44
N ASP A 77 -20.70 -8.00 -10.16
CA ASP A 77 -21.84 -7.49 -9.37
C ASP A 77 -22.47 -6.20 -9.92
N HIS A 78 -21.70 -5.41 -10.68
CA HIS A 78 -22.14 -4.13 -11.23
C HIS A 78 -22.53 -4.20 -12.71
N ASP A 79 -22.64 -5.40 -13.31
CA ASP A 79 -23.17 -5.60 -14.66
C ASP A 79 -22.43 -4.78 -15.73
N SER A 80 -21.12 -4.61 -15.57
CA SER A 80 -20.32 -3.67 -16.38
C SER A 80 -19.91 -4.16 -17.78
N GLY A 81 -20.42 -5.32 -18.21
CA GLY A 81 -20.14 -5.90 -19.52
C GLY A 81 -20.83 -5.15 -20.67
N GLU A 82 -20.27 -5.27 -21.88
CA GLU A 82 -20.81 -4.61 -23.07
C GLU A 82 -22.17 -5.18 -23.51
N ASN A 83 -22.54 -6.39 -23.06
CA ASN A 83 -23.83 -7.01 -23.36
C ASN A 83 -24.25 -8.07 -22.33
N ILE A 84 -25.53 -8.44 -22.44
CA ILE A 84 -26.26 -9.39 -21.58
C ILE A 84 -25.55 -10.76 -21.48
N TRP A 85 -24.82 -11.19 -22.51
CA TRP A 85 -24.12 -12.48 -22.53
C TRP A 85 -22.81 -12.48 -21.74
N GLU A 86 -22.11 -11.35 -21.67
CA GLU A 86 -20.91 -11.22 -20.84
C GLU A 86 -21.29 -11.07 -19.36
N ASN A 87 -22.35 -10.32 -19.05
CA ASN A 87 -22.92 -10.26 -17.70
C ASN A 87 -23.43 -11.64 -17.24
N PHE A 88 -24.14 -12.37 -18.09
CA PHE A 88 -24.59 -13.73 -17.75
C PHE A 88 -23.43 -14.72 -17.49
N LYS A 89 -22.28 -14.55 -18.16
CA LYS A 89 -21.09 -15.35 -17.89
C LYS A 89 -20.40 -14.95 -16.58
N SER A 90 -20.34 -13.65 -16.26
CA SER A 90 -19.79 -13.20 -14.98
C SER A 90 -20.65 -13.69 -13.82
N ASP A 91 -21.97 -13.59 -13.94
CA ASP A 91 -22.94 -14.13 -12.98
C ASP A 91 -22.82 -15.65 -12.79
N LEU A 92 -22.51 -16.40 -13.87
CA LEU A 92 -22.29 -17.84 -13.78
C LEU A 92 -21.00 -18.20 -13.03
N TYR A 93 -19.99 -17.33 -13.07
CA TYR A 93 -18.75 -17.50 -12.31
C TYR A 93 -18.96 -17.26 -10.80
N ASP A 94 -19.98 -16.48 -10.42
CA ASP A 94 -20.39 -16.20 -9.03
C ASP A 94 -21.36 -17.22 -8.43
N MET A 95 -21.65 -18.35 -9.09
CA MET A 95 -22.53 -19.39 -8.51
C MET A 95 -22.04 -19.97 -7.17
N LEU A 96 -20.81 -19.66 -6.73
CA LEU A 96 -20.31 -19.84 -5.35
C LEU A 96 -19.21 -18.78 -5.08
N PRO A 97 -19.52 -17.51 -4.67
CA PRO A 97 -19.75 -17.13 -3.27
C PRO A 97 -20.86 -16.06 -3.07
N ASP A 98 -21.13 -15.71 -1.81
CA ASP A 98 -22.23 -14.88 -1.27
C ASP A 98 -22.49 -13.54 -2.01
N PRO A 99 -23.73 -13.16 -2.38
CA PRO A 99 -24.08 -11.91 -3.09
C PRO A 99 -23.73 -10.59 -2.37
N ASP A 100 -23.16 -10.63 -1.17
CA ASP A 100 -22.70 -9.46 -0.40
C ASP A 100 -21.17 -9.46 -0.19
N ASP A 101 -20.41 -10.34 -0.85
CA ASP A 101 -18.97 -10.57 -0.61
C ASP A 101 -18.05 -9.38 -0.98
N MET A 102 -18.52 -8.48 -1.86
CA MET A 102 -17.81 -7.25 -2.23
C MET A 102 -18.38 -5.98 -1.59
N LYS A 103 -19.34 -6.07 -0.67
CA LYS A 103 -19.97 -4.90 -0.04
C LYS A 103 -18.96 -3.93 0.60
N GLU A 104 -17.91 -4.46 1.23
CA GLU A 104 -16.84 -3.63 1.80
C GLU A 104 -15.96 -2.98 0.72
N PHE A 105 -15.65 -3.71 -0.35
CA PHE A 105 -14.87 -3.18 -1.46
C PHE A 105 -15.64 -2.11 -2.24
N SER A 106 -16.95 -2.28 -2.43
CA SER A 106 -17.85 -1.29 -3.03
C SER A 106 -17.92 -0.02 -2.19
N LYS A 107 -18.07 -0.15 -0.86
CA LYS A 107 -17.99 1.00 0.06
C LYS A 107 -16.64 1.70 -0.01
N TYR A 108 -15.55 0.95 -0.11
CA TYR A 108 -14.22 1.52 -0.29
C TYR A 108 -14.12 2.30 -1.62
N ARG A 109 -14.56 1.72 -2.73
CA ARG A 109 -14.56 2.32 -4.07
C ARG A 109 -15.39 3.60 -4.13
N ALA A 110 -16.49 3.69 -3.39
CA ALA A 110 -17.33 4.88 -3.32
C ALA A 110 -16.60 6.13 -2.79
N HIS A 111 -15.50 5.96 -2.06
CA HIS A 111 -14.67 7.06 -1.54
C HIS A 111 -13.44 7.34 -2.43
N GLN A 112 -13.35 6.73 -3.62
CA GLN A 112 -12.27 7.01 -4.55
C GLN A 112 -12.55 8.28 -5.34
N GLU A 113 -11.55 9.15 -5.41
CA GLU A 113 -11.55 10.35 -6.22
C GLU A 113 -10.40 10.28 -7.23
N ILE A 114 -10.58 10.88 -8.39
CA ILE A 114 -9.49 11.05 -9.37
C ILE A 114 -9.01 12.49 -9.27
N ILE A 115 -7.77 12.66 -8.81
CA ILE A 115 -7.12 13.96 -8.67
C ILE A 115 -5.93 13.96 -9.62
N ASP A 116 -5.93 14.86 -10.61
CA ASP A 116 -4.87 14.97 -11.62
C ASP A 116 -4.53 13.65 -12.33
N GLY A 117 -5.54 12.82 -12.59
CA GLY A 117 -5.39 11.50 -13.23
C GLY A 117 -4.88 10.39 -12.30
N ALA A 118 -4.64 10.68 -11.02
CA ALA A 118 -4.29 9.70 -10.01
C ALA A 118 -5.51 9.31 -9.17
N VAL A 119 -5.65 8.02 -8.88
CA VAL A 119 -6.69 7.52 -7.95
C VAL A 119 -6.25 7.83 -6.52
N TRP A 120 -7.13 8.49 -5.77
CA TRP A 120 -6.98 8.81 -4.36
C TRP A 120 -8.18 8.28 -3.57
N ASN A 121 -7.98 7.98 -2.29
CA ASN A 121 -9.06 7.57 -1.38
C ASN A 121 -8.75 8.08 0.03
N ILE A 122 -9.72 8.74 0.66
CA ILE A 122 -9.58 9.28 2.02
C ILE A 122 -9.29 8.19 3.06
N ASN A 123 -9.78 6.97 2.84
CA ASN A 123 -9.56 5.83 3.74
C ASN A 123 -8.19 5.17 3.56
N GLY A 124 -7.35 5.66 2.63
CA GLY A 124 -6.05 5.08 2.33
C GLY A 124 -6.16 3.81 1.49
N ALA A 125 -5.30 2.82 1.76
CA ALA A 125 -5.29 1.55 1.04
C ALA A 125 -6.38 0.61 1.57
N TYR A 126 -7.02 -0.16 0.68
CA TYR A 126 -8.01 -1.19 1.05
C TYR A 126 -7.39 -2.39 1.76
N ILE A 127 -6.23 -2.83 1.26
CA ILE A 127 -5.44 -3.91 1.89
C ILE A 127 -4.16 -3.31 2.41
N ASP A 128 -3.78 -3.72 3.62
CA ASP A 128 -2.53 -3.32 4.26
C ASP A 128 -1.33 -3.46 3.34
N VAL A 129 -0.53 -2.41 3.35
CA VAL A 129 0.71 -2.31 2.61
C VAL A 129 1.76 -3.23 3.25
N LYS A 130 2.39 -4.09 2.45
CA LYS A 130 3.31 -5.13 2.94
C LYS A 130 4.75 -4.83 2.55
N PRO A 131 5.73 -5.32 3.32
CA PRO A 131 7.10 -5.37 2.86
C PRO A 131 7.19 -6.26 1.61
N GLY A 132 7.90 -5.78 0.58
CA GLY A 132 8.27 -6.63 -0.54
C GLY A 132 9.43 -7.56 -0.20
N THR A 133 9.95 -8.25 -1.20
CA THR A 133 10.99 -9.27 -1.03
C THR A 133 12.41 -8.75 -1.21
N THR A 134 12.58 -7.49 -1.63
CA THR A 134 13.90 -6.94 -1.99
C THR A 134 14.28 -5.68 -1.19
N PRO A 135 15.54 -5.53 -0.75
CA PRO A 135 16.57 -6.57 -0.77
C PRO A 135 16.22 -7.71 0.21
N ASP A 136 16.66 -8.90 -0.13
CA ASP A 136 16.43 -10.15 0.63
C ASP A 136 17.17 -10.20 1.97
N SER A 137 18.29 -9.49 2.07
CA SER A 137 19.19 -9.49 3.23
C SER A 137 18.82 -8.53 4.38
N VAL A 138 17.71 -7.80 4.30
CA VAL A 138 17.26 -6.89 5.37
C VAL A 138 15.95 -7.37 5.97
N PRO A 139 15.61 -7.07 7.23
CA PRO A 139 14.31 -7.41 7.84
C PRO A 139 13.10 -6.94 7.01
N ASP A 140 12.02 -7.72 7.03
CA ASP A 140 10.72 -7.39 6.45
C ASP A 140 9.82 -6.58 7.40
N THR A 141 10.28 -6.27 8.61
CA THR A 141 9.50 -5.51 9.59
C THR A 141 9.77 -4.01 9.49
N PHE A 142 8.88 -3.24 10.11
CA PHE A 142 9.12 -1.81 10.34
C PHE A 142 10.36 -1.61 11.19
N TYR A 143 11.21 -0.72 10.72
CA TYR A 143 12.40 -0.33 11.46
C TYR A 143 12.21 1.04 12.10
N LYS A 144 12.61 1.16 13.37
CA LYS A 144 12.51 2.40 14.14
C LYS A 144 13.72 3.29 13.88
N TYR A 145 13.45 4.53 13.47
CA TYR A 145 14.41 5.61 13.27
C TYR A 145 14.07 6.72 14.26
N THR A 146 14.98 6.99 15.20
CA THR A 146 14.83 8.06 16.18
C THR A 146 15.72 9.24 15.79
N PRO A 147 15.36 10.47 16.19
CA PRO A 147 16.22 11.64 15.97
C PRO A 147 17.59 11.40 16.60
N LYS A 148 18.65 11.67 15.85
CA LYS A 148 20.01 11.71 16.38
C LYS A 148 20.27 13.08 17.00
N LYS A 149 21.03 13.09 18.10
CA LYS A 149 21.55 14.31 18.71
C LYS A 149 22.60 14.94 17.80
#